data_AF-A0A936BSP2-F1
#
_entry.id   AF-A0A936BSP2-F1
#
_cell.length_a   1.000
_cell.length_b   1.000
_cell.length_c   1.000
_cell.angle_alpha   90.00
_cell.angle_beta   90.00
_cell.angle_gamma   90.00
#
_symmetry.space_group_name_H-M   'P 1'
#
loop_
_entity.id
_entity.type
_entity.pdbx_description
1 polymer ?
#
loop_
_entity_poly.entity_id
_entity_poly.type
_entity_poly.pdbx_seq_one_letter_code
_entity_poly.pdbx_strand_id
1 'polypeptide(L)'
;MVKLGEEVFHPADVLNNLAPDAARRGRDDAFLQVRTELEQSVCEQFPAPIAIPFHGFLEGPRQSLQRLHRLRDTWESIVRLLTALALSEAARFAPSLRPLMVRDGKDQRWRECRRRDLYSDKLAVRIGLIEGVLHRAEEEGIELHVASLVPLEVLAEVRRLNVVRNGFSHEATKSDAQAQAIIDEAHPIVREVLLDLRDIQSIELLRIHTIQAGGRAEVEKLRGHAQSRRIRDLPLDSDAASVAMSATPVDGMSRVLARLGGLTLDLSPFLYTVDDDTGHRTRILDFKSKKGDDWHLECVADSTTKMSPALQHESLLVRLEDLLAPSGEGA
;
A
#
# COMPACT_ATOMS: atom_id res chain seq x y z
N MET A 1 -27.27 9.91 8.36
CA MET A 1 -28.06 11.05 8.87
C MET A 1 -29.52 10.65 8.95
N VAL A 2 -30.18 10.97 10.06
CA VAL A 2 -31.63 10.72 10.26
C VAL A 2 -32.31 12.09 10.31
N LYS A 3 -33.44 12.23 9.61
CA LYS A 3 -34.24 13.46 9.59
C LYS A 3 -35.56 13.23 10.32
N LEU A 4 -35.85 14.07 11.30
CA LEU A 4 -37.08 14.03 12.10
C LEU A 4 -37.63 15.46 12.15
N GLY A 5 -38.66 15.72 11.34
CA GLY A 5 -39.16 17.09 11.12
C GLY A 5 -38.16 17.97 10.36
N GLU A 6 -37.85 19.14 10.92
CA GLU A 6 -36.87 20.08 10.37
C GLU A 6 -35.43 19.78 10.80
N GLU A 7 -35.23 18.94 11.81
CA GLU A 7 -33.91 18.61 12.35
C GLU A 7 -33.28 17.42 11.65
N VAL A 8 -31.97 17.54 11.40
CA VAL A 8 -31.12 16.47 10.85
C VAL A 8 -30.02 16.19 11.86
N PHE A 9 -29.94 14.94 12.31
CA PHE A 9 -28.91 14.52 13.27
C PHE A 9 -28.23 13.24 12.82
N HIS A 10 -26.98 13.06 13.27
CA HIS A 10 -26.31 11.79 13.11
C HIS A 10 -26.86 10.81 14.15
N PRO A 11 -27.25 9.58 13.79
CA PRO A 11 -27.83 8.64 14.76
C PRO A 11 -26.90 8.33 15.95
N ALA A 12 -25.58 8.46 15.78
CA ALA A 12 -24.63 8.36 16.90
C ALA A 12 -24.77 9.50 17.92
N ASP A 13 -25.16 10.71 17.50
CA ASP A 13 -25.32 11.87 18.39
C ASP A 13 -26.52 11.69 19.32
N VAL A 14 -27.59 11.08 18.80
CA VAL A 14 -28.79 10.73 19.57
C VAL A 14 -28.46 9.69 20.65
N LEU A 15 -27.71 8.65 20.28
CA LEU A 15 -27.28 7.61 21.22
C LEU A 15 -26.31 8.15 22.28
N ASN A 16 -25.37 9.02 21.88
CA ASN A 16 -24.42 9.66 22.80
C ASN A 16 -25.11 10.59 23.80
N ASN A 17 -26.17 11.30 23.39
CA ASN A 17 -26.90 12.22 24.26
C ASN A 17 -27.94 11.55 25.17
N LEU A 18 -28.63 10.51 24.68
CA LEU A 18 -29.71 9.85 25.43
C LEU A 18 -29.23 8.68 26.30
N ALA A 19 -28.14 8.00 25.91
CA ALA A 19 -27.65 6.83 26.61
C ALA A 19 -26.12 6.68 26.49
N PRO A 20 -25.32 7.61 27.08
CA PRO A 20 -23.88 7.66 26.90
C PRO A 20 -23.15 6.36 27.31
N ASP A 21 -23.60 5.69 28.37
CA ASP A 21 -23.03 4.41 28.80
C ASP A 21 -23.39 3.24 27.87
N ALA A 22 -24.55 3.28 27.20
CA ALA A 22 -24.91 2.29 26.19
C ALA A 22 -24.15 2.54 24.87
N ALA A 23 -23.98 3.81 24.50
CA ALA A 23 -23.17 4.21 23.34
C ALA A 23 -21.68 3.93 23.55
N ARG A 24 -21.14 4.10 24.77
CA ARG A 24 -19.78 3.67 25.12
C ARG A 24 -19.65 2.16 25.02
N ARG A 25 -20.52 1.39 25.69
CA ARG A 25 -20.50 -0.09 25.61
C ARG A 25 -20.64 -0.61 24.19
N GLY A 26 -21.56 -0.07 23.39
CA GLY A 26 -21.73 -0.46 21.99
C GLY A 26 -20.51 -0.14 21.13
N ARG A 27 -19.80 0.97 21.41
CA ARG A 27 -18.50 1.25 20.77
C ARG A 27 -17.44 0.25 21.22
N ASP A 28 -17.33 0.00 22.53
CA ASP A 28 -16.36 -0.95 23.09
C ASP A 28 -16.58 -2.37 22.54
N ASP A 29 -17.84 -2.82 22.46
CA ASP A 29 -18.23 -4.11 21.88
C ASP A 29 -17.92 -4.18 20.39
N ALA A 30 -18.22 -3.11 19.63
CA ALA A 30 -17.86 -3.02 18.22
C ALA A 30 -16.33 -3.03 17.99
N PHE A 31 -15.57 -2.31 18.83
CA PHE A 31 -14.10 -2.36 18.82
C PHE A 31 -13.59 -3.76 19.15
N LEU A 32 -14.20 -4.45 20.12
CA LEU A 32 -13.85 -5.82 20.48
C LEU A 32 -14.15 -6.80 19.34
N GLN A 33 -15.30 -6.65 18.68
CA GLN A 33 -15.69 -7.46 17.54
C GLN A 33 -14.74 -7.24 16.36
N VAL A 34 -14.42 -5.98 16.02
CA VAL A 34 -13.43 -5.65 14.99
C VAL A 34 -12.07 -6.26 15.32
N ARG A 35 -11.63 -6.25 16.58
CA ARG A 35 -10.37 -6.91 16.99
C ARG A 35 -10.42 -8.43 16.89
N THR A 36 -11.60 -9.02 17.03
CA THR A 36 -11.81 -10.47 16.95
C THR A 36 -11.88 -10.93 15.50
N GLU A 37 -12.49 -10.13 14.62
CA GLU A 37 -12.67 -10.41 13.19
C GLU A 37 -11.56 -9.80 12.31
N LEU A 38 -10.60 -9.08 12.89
CA LEU A 38 -9.56 -8.35 12.17
C LEU A 38 -8.83 -9.24 11.17
N GLU A 39 -8.43 -10.44 11.58
CA GLU A 39 -7.63 -11.34 10.75
C GLU A 39 -8.37 -11.78 9.49
N GLN A 40 -9.65 -12.12 9.66
CA GLN A 40 -10.53 -12.46 8.54
C GLN A 40 -10.74 -11.24 7.64
N SER A 41 -11.01 -10.08 8.22
CA SER A 41 -11.19 -8.83 7.46
C SER A 41 -9.94 -8.49 6.64
N VAL A 42 -8.74 -8.60 7.22
CA VAL A 42 -7.48 -8.38 6.49
C VAL A 42 -7.35 -9.38 5.34
N CYS A 43 -7.61 -10.66 5.58
CA CYS A 43 -7.50 -11.67 4.54
C CYS A 43 -8.50 -11.45 3.39
N GLU A 44 -9.72 -10.99 3.67
CA GLU A 44 -10.77 -10.90 2.64
C GLU A 44 -10.87 -9.52 1.99
N GLN A 45 -10.56 -8.45 2.73
CA GLN A 45 -10.96 -7.09 2.38
C GLN A 45 -9.80 -6.15 2.06
N PHE A 46 -8.60 -6.41 2.57
CA PHE A 46 -7.45 -5.55 2.31
C PHE A 46 -6.96 -5.70 0.86
N PRO A 47 -6.17 -4.73 0.36
CA PRO A 47 -5.46 -4.89 -0.90
C PRO A 47 -4.64 -6.18 -0.93
N ALA A 48 -4.70 -6.90 -2.05
CA ALA A 48 -4.05 -8.19 -2.21
C ALA A 48 -2.54 -8.22 -1.87
N PRO A 49 -1.72 -7.17 -2.10
CA PRO A 49 -0.33 -7.13 -1.65
C PRO A 49 -0.15 -7.43 -0.15
N ILE A 50 -1.11 -7.02 0.69
CA ILE A 50 -1.07 -7.21 2.14
C ILE A 50 -1.79 -8.50 2.53
N ALA A 51 -2.97 -8.75 1.95
CA ALA A 51 -3.82 -9.86 2.33
C ALA A 51 -3.20 -11.23 2.02
N ILE A 52 -2.51 -11.38 0.88
CA ILE A 52 -1.89 -12.66 0.46
C ILE A 52 -0.81 -13.12 1.46
N PRO A 53 0.24 -12.33 1.78
CA PRO A 53 1.26 -12.77 2.73
C PRO A 53 0.70 -12.96 4.14
N PHE A 54 -0.28 -12.15 4.56
CA PHE A 54 -0.88 -12.28 5.90
C PHE A 54 -1.69 -13.57 6.04
N HIS A 55 -2.53 -13.88 5.04
CA HIS A 55 -3.20 -15.19 4.98
C HIS A 55 -2.18 -16.34 4.94
N GLY A 56 -1.09 -16.19 4.20
CA GLY A 56 0.00 -17.17 4.18
C GLY A 56 0.73 -17.33 5.52
N PHE A 57 0.70 -16.34 6.41
CA PHE A 57 1.23 -16.45 7.77
C PHE A 57 0.28 -17.22 8.70
N LEU A 58 -1.03 -16.99 8.57
CA LEU A 58 -2.08 -17.62 9.39
C LEU A 58 -2.30 -19.08 8.99
N GLU A 59 -2.55 -19.31 7.69
CA GLU A 59 -3.03 -20.59 7.15
C GLU A 59 -1.95 -21.35 6.37
N GLY A 60 -0.75 -20.80 6.26
CA GLY A 60 0.32 -21.36 5.44
C GLY A 60 1.20 -22.38 6.18
N PRO A 61 2.53 -22.30 6.05
CA PRO A 61 3.43 -23.36 6.51
C PRO A 61 3.36 -23.63 8.01
N ARG A 62 3.54 -24.88 8.43
CA ARG A 62 3.69 -25.23 9.86
C ARG A 62 5.03 -24.78 10.46
N GLN A 63 6.05 -24.58 9.62
CA GLN A 63 7.40 -24.22 10.04
C GLN A 63 7.48 -22.74 10.42
N SER A 64 7.95 -22.47 11.64
CA SER A 64 7.98 -21.11 12.21
C SER A 64 8.86 -20.18 11.37
N LEU A 65 9.98 -20.64 10.82
CA LEU A 65 10.81 -19.80 9.96
C LEU A 65 10.07 -19.30 8.71
N GLN A 66 9.33 -20.18 8.03
CA GLN A 66 8.56 -19.79 6.86
C GLN A 66 7.40 -18.86 7.22
N ARG A 67 6.70 -19.12 8.33
CA ARG A 67 5.68 -18.21 8.86
C ARG A 67 6.24 -16.83 9.17
N LEU A 68 7.41 -16.75 9.79
CA LEU A 68 8.08 -15.50 10.06
C LEU A 68 8.37 -14.71 8.77
N HIS A 69 8.81 -15.38 7.70
CA HIS A 69 8.96 -14.72 6.40
C HIS A 69 7.64 -14.18 5.86
N ARG A 70 6.53 -14.92 5.97
CA ARG A 70 5.19 -14.44 5.56
C ARG A 70 4.71 -13.23 6.36
N LEU A 71 4.93 -13.25 7.68
CA LEU A 71 4.61 -12.11 8.53
C LEU A 71 5.44 -10.89 8.13
N ARG A 72 6.73 -11.08 7.84
CA ARG A 72 7.61 -10.02 7.32
C ARG A 72 7.13 -9.45 6.02
N ASP A 73 6.80 -10.32 5.07
CA ASP A 73 6.32 -9.91 3.76
C ASP A 73 5.02 -9.09 3.88
N THR A 74 4.20 -9.31 4.92
CA THR A 74 3.00 -8.52 5.20
C THR A 74 3.33 -7.05 5.47
N TRP A 75 4.18 -6.76 6.46
CA TRP A 75 4.50 -5.35 6.77
C TRP A 75 5.40 -4.69 5.72
N GLU A 76 6.25 -5.46 5.03
CA GLU A 76 7.01 -4.92 3.88
C GLU A 76 6.05 -4.53 2.74
N SER A 77 5.00 -5.31 2.49
CA SER A 77 3.99 -5.00 1.48
C SER A 77 3.14 -3.77 1.83
N ILE A 78 2.86 -3.55 3.13
CA ILE A 78 2.24 -2.29 3.60
C ILE A 78 3.09 -1.10 3.17
N VAL A 79 4.39 -1.10 3.49
CA VAL A 79 5.28 0.01 3.14
C VAL A 79 5.37 0.19 1.63
N ARG A 80 5.52 -0.89 0.86
CA ARG A 80 5.65 -0.82 -0.61
C ARG A 80 4.39 -0.24 -1.24
N LEU A 81 3.21 -0.71 -0.84
CA LEU A 81 1.93 -0.20 -1.34
C LEU A 81 1.73 1.27 -0.98
N LEU A 82 1.93 1.64 0.29
CA LEU A 82 1.77 3.03 0.73
C LEU A 82 2.78 3.97 0.06
N THR A 83 4.01 3.51 -0.20
CA THR A 83 5.00 4.30 -0.97
C THR A 83 4.52 4.51 -2.40
N ALA A 84 4.02 3.46 -3.06
CA ALA A 84 3.50 3.57 -4.42
C ALA A 84 2.31 4.53 -4.50
N LEU A 85 1.37 4.45 -3.55
CA LEU A 85 0.22 5.35 -3.45
C LEU A 85 0.66 6.79 -3.23
N ALA A 86 1.50 7.04 -2.20
CA ALA A 86 1.92 8.38 -1.84
C ALA A 86 2.67 9.08 -2.97
N LEU A 87 3.63 8.39 -3.62
CA LEU A 87 4.36 8.96 -4.76
C LEU A 87 3.46 9.19 -5.98
N SER A 88 2.54 8.27 -6.26
CA SER A 88 1.63 8.40 -7.41
C SER A 88 0.61 9.51 -7.22
N GLU A 89 0.09 9.67 -6.00
CA GLU A 89 -0.79 10.79 -5.67
C GLU A 89 -0.03 12.11 -5.70
N ALA A 90 1.15 12.18 -5.06
CA ALA A 90 1.98 13.39 -5.05
C ALA A 90 2.33 13.87 -6.46
N ALA A 91 2.65 12.95 -7.37
CA ALA A 91 2.98 13.29 -8.76
C ALA A 91 1.84 14.01 -9.50
N ARG A 92 0.58 13.81 -9.11
CA ARG A 92 -0.57 14.56 -9.69
C ARG A 92 -0.58 16.02 -9.28
N PHE A 93 0.03 16.34 -8.14
CA PHE A 93 0.14 17.69 -7.60
C PHE A 93 1.49 18.33 -7.92
N ALA A 94 2.32 17.71 -8.77
CA ALA A 94 3.49 18.40 -9.30
C ALA A 94 3.06 19.59 -10.19
N PRO A 95 3.75 20.75 -10.13
CA PRO A 95 4.99 21.02 -9.41
C PRO A 95 4.82 21.46 -7.94
N SER A 96 3.60 21.60 -7.41
CA SER A 96 3.35 22.20 -6.08
C SER A 96 4.03 21.47 -4.93
N LEU A 97 4.20 20.15 -5.01
CA LEU A 97 4.90 19.36 -3.97
C LEU A 97 6.43 19.33 -4.12
N ARG A 98 7.02 20.16 -4.98
CA ARG A 98 8.47 20.30 -5.13
C ARG A 98 9.07 21.18 -4.03
N PRO A 99 10.35 20.98 -3.64
CA PRO A 99 11.07 19.71 -3.79
C PRO A 99 10.50 18.67 -2.82
N LEU A 100 10.45 17.40 -3.24
CA LEU A 100 10.12 16.30 -2.34
C LEU A 100 11.24 16.09 -1.34
N MET A 101 10.87 15.97 -0.07
CA MET A 101 11.79 15.71 1.03
C MET A 101 11.79 14.23 1.39
N VAL A 102 12.88 13.76 1.98
CA VAL A 102 13.01 12.38 2.48
C VAL A 102 13.89 12.36 3.73
N ARG A 103 13.63 11.42 4.64
CA ARG A 103 14.50 11.11 5.78
C ARG A 103 14.56 9.62 6.01
N ASP A 104 15.76 9.08 6.27
CA ASP A 104 15.91 7.64 6.44
C ASP A 104 15.48 7.20 7.86
N GLY A 105 15.54 8.10 8.85
CA GLY A 105 15.12 7.83 10.23
C GLY A 105 14.37 9.00 10.86
N LYS A 106 13.61 8.73 11.92
CA LYS A 106 12.78 9.72 12.62
C LYS A 106 13.61 10.89 13.17
N ASP A 107 14.80 10.61 13.68
CA ASP A 107 15.71 11.59 14.29
C ASP A 107 16.66 12.23 13.26
N GLN A 108 16.57 11.84 11.99
CA GLN A 108 17.40 12.41 10.93
C GLN A 108 16.73 13.67 10.38
N ARG A 109 17.56 14.62 9.94
CA ARG A 109 17.09 15.82 9.25
C ARG A 109 16.49 15.47 7.90
N TRP A 110 15.47 16.21 7.51
CA TRP A 110 14.97 16.21 6.14
C TRP A 110 16.09 16.59 5.17
N ARG A 111 16.14 15.88 4.05
CA ARG A 111 16.97 16.21 2.89
C ARG A 111 16.13 16.13 1.63
N GLU A 112 16.56 16.81 0.58
CA GLU A 112 15.95 16.66 -0.74
C GLU A 112 16.04 15.21 -1.22
N CYS A 113 14.93 14.72 -1.76
CA CYS A 113 14.83 13.45 -2.42
C CYS A 113 15.63 13.47 -3.72
N ARG A 114 16.40 12.43 -3.98
CA ARG A 114 17.17 12.25 -5.22
C ARG A 114 16.54 11.12 -6.03
N ARG A 115 16.83 11.07 -7.32
CA ARG A 115 16.36 10.01 -8.23
C ARG A 115 16.59 8.60 -7.68
N ARG A 116 17.76 8.37 -7.05
CA ARG A 116 18.11 7.06 -6.43
C ARG A 116 17.24 6.66 -5.24
N ASP A 117 16.64 7.63 -4.55
CA ASP A 117 15.78 7.34 -3.41
C ASP A 117 14.46 6.75 -3.87
N LEU A 118 13.93 7.19 -5.03
CA LEU A 118 12.69 6.68 -5.63
C LEU A 118 12.73 5.18 -5.90
N TYR A 119 13.89 4.61 -6.21
CA TYR A 119 14.07 3.18 -6.47
C TYR A 119 14.93 2.47 -5.39
N SER A 120 14.98 3.02 -4.18
CA SER A 120 15.69 2.41 -3.05
C SER A 120 15.01 1.12 -2.59
N ASP A 121 15.83 0.11 -2.28
CA ASP A 121 15.38 -1.15 -1.65
C ASP A 121 15.30 -1.06 -0.12
N LYS A 122 15.83 0.03 0.47
CA LYS A 122 15.82 0.24 1.92
C LYS A 122 14.42 0.65 2.38
N LEU A 123 13.80 -0.20 3.21
CA LEU A 123 12.50 0.08 3.81
C LEU A 123 12.46 1.42 4.55
N ALA A 124 13.57 1.77 5.23
CA ALA A 124 13.73 3.03 5.94
C ALA A 124 13.61 4.27 5.03
N VAL A 125 14.14 4.20 3.81
CA VAL A 125 14.02 5.26 2.79
C VAL A 125 12.58 5.32 2.26
N ARG A 126 11.95 4.16 2.01
CA ARG A 126 10.56 4.10 1.53
C ARG A 126 9.57 4.71 2.52
N ILE A 127 9.71 4.39 3.81
CA ILE A 127 8.93 5.04 4.87
C ILE A 127 9.21 6.56 4.86
N GLY A 128 10.48 6.94 4.69
CA GLY A 128 10.88 8.35 4.55
C GLY A 128 10.23 9.08 3.38
N LEU A 129 9.97 8.40 2.27
CA LEU A 129 9.28 8.96 1.11
C LEU A 129 7.80 9.21 1.43
N ILE A 130 7.14 8.27 2.11
CA ILE A 130 5.74 8.46 2.56
C ILE A 130 5.67 9.68 3.48
N GLU A 131 6.51 9.71 4.52
CA GLU A 131 6.54 10.84 5.45
C GLU A 131 6.86 12.16 4.74
N GLY A 132 7.77 12.15 3.77
CA GLY A 132 8.15 13.34 3.01
C GLY A 132 7.04 13.89 2.12
N VAL A 133 6.26 13.01 1.48
CA VAL A 133 5.06 13.39 0.72
C VAL A 133 4.04 14.03 1.66
N LEU A 134 3.73 13.38 2.79
CA LEU A 134 2.76 13.89 3.76
C LEU A 134 3.20 15.24 4.34
N HIS A 135 4.47 15.36 4.71
CA HIS A 135 5.03 16.59 5.25
C HIS A 135 4.96 17.75 4.25
N ARG A 136 5.34 17.53 2.98
CA ARG A 136 5.25 18.58 1.95
C ARG A 136 3.80 18.95 1.63
N ALA A 137 2.89 17.98 1.61
CA ALA A 137 1.48 18.27 1.41
C ALA A 137 0.89 19.11 2.54
N GLU A 138 1.26 18.83 3.79
CA GLU A 138 0.88 19.66 4.94
C GLU A 138 1.44 21.08 4.84
N GLU A 139 2.72 21.25 4.50
CA GLU A 139 3.34 22.57 4.31
C GLU A 139 2.68 23.41 3.21
N GLU A 140 2.26 22.76 2.13
CA GLU A 140 1.62 23.42 0.97
C GLU A 140 0.09 23.50 1.10
N GLY A 141 -0.50 23.00 2.18
CA GLY A 141 -1.95 22.99 2.40
C GLY A 141 -2.72 22.11 1.39
N ILE A 142 -2.09 21.05 0.88
CA ILE A 142 -2.67 20.11 -0.06
C ILE A 142 -3.22 18.91 0.72
N GLU A 143 -4.52 18.66 0.59
CA GLU A 143 -5.14 17.46 1.15
C GLU A 143 -4.89 16.26 0.26
N LEU A 144 -4.08 15.32 0.73
CA LEU A 144 -3.87 14.03 0.08
C LEU A 144 -4.82 12.98 0.67
N HIS A 145 -5.39 12.13 -0.17
CA HIS A 145 -6.21 11.03 0.28
C HIS A 145 -5.39 9.99 1.03
N VAL A 146 -4.14 9.73 0.61
CA VAL A 146 -3.24 8.82 1.33
C VAL A 146 -2.97 9.31 2.76
N ALA A 147 -3.05 10.61 3.04
CA ALA A 147 -2.88 11.16 4.39
C ALA A 147 -4.01 10.73 5.34
N SER A 148 -5.24 10.59 4.82
CA SER A 148 -6.37 10.12 5.63
C SER A 148 -6.33 8.62 5.93
N LEU A 149 -5.55 7.85 5.16
CA LEU A 149 -5.38 6.40 5.35
C LEU A 149 -4.21 6.02 6.25
N VAL A 150 -3.23 6.91 6.42
CA VAL A 150 -1.95 6.59 7.07
C VAL A 150 -1.70 7.55 8.22
N PRO A 151 -2.11 7.19 9.45
CA PRO A 151 -1.70 7.93 10.64
C PRO A 151 -0.18 7.94 10.75
N LEU A 152 0.42 9.08 11.09
CA LEU A 152 1.89 9.21 11.22
C LEU A 152 2.45 8.28 12.30
N GLU A 153 1.65 8.00 13.33
CA GLU A 153 1.94 7.06 14.40
C GLU A 153 2.16 5.64 13.86
N VAL A 154 1.37 5.22 12.86
CA VAL A 154 1.52 3.91 12.23
C VAL A 154 2.87 3.78 11.53
N LEU A 155 3.33 4.84 10.85
CA LEU A 155 4.64 4.84 10.21
C LEU A 155 5.77 4.68 11.23
N ALA A 156 5.61 5.22 12.44
CA ALA A 156 6.56 5.02 13.53
C ALA A 156 6.59 3.56 14.02
N GLU A 157 5.43 2.91 14.17
CA GLU A 157 5.38 1.49 14.53
C GLU A 157 5.96 0.58 13.43
N VAL A 158 5.68 0.88 12.16
CA VAL A 158 6.28 0.17 11.03
C VAL A 158 7.80 0.34 10.99
N ARG A 159 8.33 1.51 11.39
CA ARG A 159 9.79 1.69 11.58
C ARG A 159 10.33 0.81 12.71
N ARG A 160 9.61 0.66 13.83
CA ARG A 160 10.02 -0.25 14.92
C ARG A 160 10.06 -1.70 14.45
N LEU A 161 9.03 -2.16 13.72
CA LEU A 161 9.03 -3.48 13.08
C LEU A 161 10.23 -3.68 12.13
N ASN A 162 10.67 -2.63 11.43
CA ASN A 162 11.87 -2.71 10.60
C ASN A 162 13.18 -2.85 11.40
N VAL A 163 13.26 -2.27 12.61
CA VAL A 163 14.42 -2.46 13.50
C VAL A 163 14.48 -3.91 13.97
N VAL A 164 13.33 -4.44 14.40
CA VAL A 164 13.13 -5.86 14.77
C VAL A 164 13.58 -6.74 13.60
N ARG A 165 13.12 -6.46 12.37
CA ARG A 165 13.54 -7.11 11.11
C ARG A 165 15.05 -7.06 10.82
N ASN A 166 15.70 -5.93 11.05
CA ASN A 166 17.14 -5.78 10.78
C ASN A 166 18.00 -6.53 11.79
N GLY A 167 17.55 -6.65 13.05
CA GLY A 167 18.16 -7.56 14.03
C GLY A 167 18.19 -9.02 13.56
N PHE A 168 17.27 -9.40 12.66
CA PHE A 168 17.16 -10.77 12.15
C PHE A 168 17.97 -11.06 10.89
N SER A 169 18.22 -10.05 10.07
CA SER A 169 18.82 -10.24 8.73
C SER A 169 20.32 -10.60 8.78
N HIS A 170 20.95 -10.54 9.96
CA HIS A 170 22.36 -10.87 10.17
C HIS A 170 22.59 -12.32 10.66
N GLU A 171 21.54 -13.09 10.95
CA GLU A 171 21.66 -14.46 11.49
C GLU A 171 21.13 -15.47 10.48
N ALA A 172 22.01 -15.94 9.59
CA ALA A 172 21.65 -16.75 8.42
C ALA A 172 21.15 -18.19 8.71
N THR A 173 20.88 -18.57 9.97
CA THR A 173 20.26 -19.88 10.28
C THR A 173 19.58 -19.83 11.65
N LYS A 174 18.42 -19.16 11.73
CA LYS A 174 17.60 -19.21 12.96
C LYS A 174 16.95 -20.58 13.11
N SER A 175 16.91 -21.10 14.33
CA SER A 175 16.12 -22.28 14.65
C SER A 175 14.62 -21.95 14.64
N ASP A 176 13.76 -22.96 14.48
CA ASP A 176 12.31 -22.75 14.55
C ASP A 176 11.87 -22.15 15.90
N ALA A 177 12.55 -22.48 17.00
CA ALA A 177 12.26 -21.90 18.31
C ALA A 177 12.56 -20.39 18.36
N GLN A 178 13.66 -19.95 17.75
CA GLN A 178 13.98 -18.53 17.63
C GLN A 178 12.99 -17.81 16.72
N ALA A 179 12.60 -18.44 15.61
CA ALA A 179 11.59 -17.87 14.72
C ALA A 179 10.22 -17.74 15.42
N GLN A 180 9.84 -18.71 16.24
CA GLN A 180 8.60 -18.66 17.01
C GLN A 180 8.61 -17.53 18.05
N ALA A 181 9.69 -17.37 18.81
CA ALA A 181 9.81 -16.28 19.78
C ALA A 181 9.67 -14.89 19.12
N ILE A 182 10.20 -14.74 17.90
CA ILE A 182 10.05 -13.52 17.11
C ILE A 182 8.61 -13.32 16.67
N ILE A 183 7.92 -14.38 16.23
CA ILE A 183 6.49 -14.31 15.86
C ILE A 183 5.68 -13.84 17.08
N ASP A 184 5.94 -14.39 18.26
CA ASP A 184 5.21 -14.05 19.48
C ASP A 184 5.39 -12.57 19.87
N GLU A 185 6.55 -11.97 19.56
CA GLU A 185 6.81 -10.53 19.76
C GLU A 185 6.22 -9.66 18.65
N ALA A 186 6.43 -10.03 17.38
CA ALA A 186 6.10 -9.18 16.23
C ALA A 186 4.63 -9.25 15.82
N HIS A 187 3.98 -10.41 15.92
CA HIS A 187 2.61 -10.60 15.45
C HIS A 187 1.60 -9.67 16.15
N PRO A 188 1.63 -9.49 17.49
CA PRO A 188 0.76 -8.52 18.15
C PRO A 188 0.92 -7.10 17.60
N ILE A 189 2.16 -6.66 17.35
CA ILE A 189 2.46 -5.33 16.81
C ILE A 189 1.91 -5.20 15.38
N VAL A 190 2.09 -6.23 14.55
CA VAL A 190 1.54 -6.25 13.18
C VAL A 190 0.01 -6.20 13.20
N ARG A 191 -0.66 -6.88 14.14
CA ARG A 191 -2.13 -6.81 14.28
C ARG A 191 -2.59 -5.40 14.62
N GLU A 192 -1.94 -4.72 15.56
CA GLU A 192 -2.31 -3.33 15.90
C GLU A 192 -2.06 -2.38 14.72
N VAL A 193 -0.95 -2.53 13.98
CA VAL A 193 -0.71 -1.78 12.73
C VAL A 193 -1.80 -2.03 11.69
N LEU A 194 -2.23 -3.28 11.50
CA LEU A 194 -3.31 -3.62 10.57
C LEU A 194 -4.66 -3.04 11.02
N LEU A 195 -4.92 -2.98 12.32
CA LEU A 195 -6.12 -2.37 12.88
C LEU A 195 -6.16 -0.86 12.65
N ASP A 196 -5.03 -0.18 12.84
CA ASP A 196 -4.89 1.26 12.59
C ASP A 196 -4.99 1.58 11.10
N LEU A 197 -4.59 0.65 10.23
CA LEU A 197 -4.70 0.75 8.77
C LEU A 197 -6.01 0.18 8.21
N ARG A 198 -7.03 -0.08 9.03
CA ARG A 198 -8.30 -0.70 8.57
C ARG A 198 -8.92 0.01 7.37
N ASP A 199 -8.75 1.33 7.26
CA ASP A 199 -9.35 2.13 6.19
C ASP A 199 -8.68 1.90 4.82
N ILE A 200 -7.50 1.25 4.79
CA ILE A 200 -6.84 0.81 3.55
C ILE A 200 -7.69 -0.20 2.75
N GLN A 201 -8.66 -0.85 3.39
CA GLN A 201 -9.65 -1.71 2.71
C GLN A 201 -10.51 -0.96 1.68
N SER A 202 -10.55 0.38 1.76
CA SER A 202 -11.26 1.23 0.79
C SER A 202 -10.50 1.40 -0.54
N ILE A 203 -9.21 1.05 -0.58
CA ILE A 203 -8.41 1.13 -1.80
C ILE A 203 -8.82 0.01 -2.76
N GLU A 204 -9.25 0.39 -3.96
CA GLU A 204 -9.50 -0.58 -5.03
C GLU A 204 -8.27 -0.68 -5.92
N LEU A 205 -7.52 -1.78 -5.81
CA LEU A 205 -6.48 -2.11 -6.77
C LEU A 205 -7.10 -2.80 -7.99
N LEU A 206 -6.80 -2.29 -9.17
CA LEU A 206 -7.40 -2.69 -10.44
C LEU A 206 -6.30 -3.07 -11.44
N ARG A 207 -6.53 -4.20 -12.12
CA ARG A 207 -5.87 -4.51 -13.38
C ARG A 207 -6.87 -4.31 -14.50
N ILE A 208 -6.52 -3.48 -15.49
CA ILE A 208 -7.34 -3.25 -16.67
C ILE A 208 -6.98 -4.30 -17.74
N HIS A 209 -7.96 -5.06 -18.22
CA HIS A 209 -7.79 -6.01 -19.32
C HIS A 209 -8.10 -5.36 -20.66
N THR A 210 -9.28 -4.75 -20.77
CA THR A 210 -9.79 -4.20 -22.02
C THR A 210 -10.55 -2.92 -21.72
N ILE A 211 -10.34 -1.88 -22.52
CA ILE A 211 -11.17 -0.66 -22.50
C ILE A 211 -12.18 -0.80 -23.64
N GLN A 212 -13.46 -0.81 -23.28
CA GLN A 212 -14.59 -0.97 -24.17
C GLN A 212 -15.13 0.40 -24.62
N ALA A 213 -15.85 0.42 -25.74
CA ALA A 213 -16.57 1.62 -26.19
C ALA A 213 -17.60 2.08 -25.14
N GLY A 214 -17.76 3.40 -24.99
CA GLY A 214 -18.70 3.98 -24.01
C GLY A 214 -18.14 4.16 -22.60
N GLY A 215 -16.81 4.19 -22.43
CA GLY A 215 -16.17 4.53 -21.16
C GLY A 215 -16.28 3.43 -20.12
N ARG A 216 -16.22 2.17 -20.55
CA ARG A 216 -16.23 0.99 -19.66
C ARG A 216 -14.94 0.22 -19.81
N ALA A 217 -14.54 -0.50 -18.77
CA ALA A 217 -13.39 -1.39 -18.82
C ALA A 217 -13.68 -2.72 -18.15
N GLU A 218 -13.11 -3.78 -18.71
CA GLU A 218 -13.00 -5.07 -18.06
C GLU A 218 -11.86 -5.00 -17.06
N VAL A 219 -12.19 -5.14 -15.78
CA VAL A 219 -11.23 -4.98 -14.69
C VAL A 219 -11.20 -6.22 -13.80
N GLU A 220 -10.02 -6.58 -13.34
CA GLU A 220 -9.81 -7.50 -12.25
C GLU A 220 -9.52 -6.69 -10.97
N LYS A 221 -10.30 -6.93 -9.90
CA LYS A 221 -10.05 -6.31 -8.58
C LYS A 221 -9.05 -7.16 -7.79
N LEU A 222 -7.94 -6.57 -7.38
CA LEU A 222 -6.88 -7.22 -6.61
C LEU A 222 -7.12 -7.02 -5.11
N ARG A 223 -8.11 -7.73 -4.58
CA ARG A 223 -8.58 -7.62 -3.19
C ARG A 223 -8.59 -8.98 -2.49
N GLY A 224 -8.14 -8.98 -1.25
CA GLY A 224 -8.07 -10.17 -0.41
C GLY A 224 -6.99 -11.16 -0.85
N HIS A 225 -6.94 -12.29 -0.17
CA HIS A 225 -5.94 -13.33 -0.39
C HIS A 225 -6.24 -14.25 -1.58
N ALA A 226 -7.48 -14.24 -2.07
CA ALA A 226 -7.90 -15.11 -3.17
C ALA A 226 -7.29 -14.65 -4.50
N GLN A 227 -6.36 -15.45 -5.03
CA GLN A 227 -5.69 -15.18 -6.32
C GLN A 227 -6.51 -15.61 -7.55
N SER A 228 -7.74 -16.10 -7.36
CA SER A 228 -8.63 -16.48 -8.45
C SER A 228 -9.11 -15.24 -9.21
N ARG A 229 -9.01 -15.25 -10.55
CA ARG A 229 -9.45 -14.11 -11.36
C ARG A 229 -10.95 -13.86 -11.23
N ARG A 230 -11.30 -12.60 -11.02
CA ARG A 230 -12.68 -12.12 -11.00
C ARG A 230 -12.77 -10.86 -11.85
N ILE A 231 -13.06 -11.04 -13.13
CA ILE A 231 -13.23 -9.96 -14.09
C ILE A 231 -14.65 -9.40 -13.99
N ARG A 232 -14.77 -8.08 -13.95
CA ARG A 232 -16.05 -7.36 -13.94
C ARG A 232 -15.95 -6.13 -14.83
N ASP A 233 -17.08 -5.70 -15.38
CA ASP A 233 -17.14 -4.41 -16.05
C ASP A 233 -17.20 -3.28 -15.02
N LEU A 234 -16.39 -2.25 -15.23
CA LEU A 234 -16.37 -1.04 -14.44
C LEU A 234 -16.56 0.18 -15.35
N PRO A 235 -17.51 1.09 -15.05
CA PRO A 235 -17.56 2.39 -15.70
C PRO A 235 -16.34 3.22 -15.26
N LEU A 236 -15.68 3.85 -16.24
CA LEU A 236 -14.58 4.77 -16.02
C LEU A 236 -15.09 6.20 -16.20
N ASP A 237 -14.83 7.05 -15.21
CA ASP A 237 -14.90 8.50 -15.43
C ASP A 237 -13.76 8.96 -16.36
N SER A 238 -13.77 10.24 -16.75
CA SER A 238 -12.79 10.77 -17.70
C SER A 238 -11.34 10.68 -17.21
N ASP A 239 -11.13 10.84 -15.90
CA ASP A 239 -9.79 10.75 -15.30
C ASP A 239 -9.30 9.30 -15.31
N ALA A 240 -10.14 8.38 -14.83
CA ALA A 240 -9.87 6.94 -14.83
C ALA A 240 -9.62 6.40 -16.24
N ALA A 241 -10.39 6.86 -17.24
CA ALA A 241 -10.21 6.48 -18.63
C ALA A 241 -8.86 6.97 -19.19
N SER A 242 -8.48 8.21 -18.90
CA SER A 242 -7.18 8.76 -19.33
C SER A 242 -6.01 7.97 -18.76
N VAL A 243 -6.04 7.71 -17.44
CA VAL A 243 -5.00 6.93 -16.76
C VAL A 243 -4.95 5.50 -17.33
N ALA A 244 -6.10 4.83 -17.47
CA ALA A 244 -6.18 3.47 -18.00
C ALA A 244 -5.68 3.35 -19.44
N MET A 245 -5.99 4.32 -20.31
CA MET A 245 -5.49 4.35 -21.70
C MET A 245 -3.96 4.50 -21.76
N SER A 246 -3.37 5.22 -20.80
CA SER A 246 -1.91 5.38 -20.69
C SER A 246 -1.20 4.18 -20.03
N ALA A 247 -1.95 3.27 -19.40
CA ALA A 247 -1.45 2.18 -18.58
C ALA A 247 -1.09 0.93 -19.40
N THR A 248 -0.26 1.09 -20.44
CA THR A 248 0.18 -0.02 -21.29
C THR A 248 1.07 -1.02 -20.55
N PRO A 249 1.01 -2.33 -20.86
CA PRO A 249 1.88 -3.33 -20.25
C PRO A 249 3.38 -3.04 -20.45
N VAL A 250 4.19 -3.45 -19.48
CA VAL A 250 5.65 -3.29 -19.48
C VAL A 250 6.29 -4.66 -19.32
N ASP A 251 7.15 -5.07 -20.25
CA ASP A 251 7.78 -6.41 -20.25
C ASP A 251 6.80 -7.57 -19.98
N GLY A 252 5.62 -7.52 -20.62
CA GLY A 252 4.55 -8.50 -20.46
C GLY A 252 3.78 -8.42 -19.13
N MET A 253 4.03 -7.41 -18.31
CA MET A 253 3.37 -7.20 -17.02
C MET A 253 2.31 -6.11 -17.11
N SER A 254 1.12 -6.37 -16.58
CA SER A 254 0.05 -5.38 -16.52
C SER A 254 0.32 -4.38 -15.38
N ARG A 255 0.15 -3.10 -15.67
CA ARG A 255 0.24 -2.01 -14.68
C ARG A 255 -0.96 -2.09 -13.73
N VAL A 256 -0.73 -1.83 -12.44
CA VAL A 256 -1.79 -1.79 -11.43
C VAL A 256 -2.23 -0.35 -11.22
N LEU A 257 -3.54 -0.13 -11.27
CA LEU A 257 -4.17 1.14 -10.93
C LEU A 257 -4.76 1.04 -9.52
N ALA A 258 -4.82 2.16 -8.80
CA ALA A 258 -5.53 2.29 -7.55
C ALA A 258 -6.64 3.32 -7.67
N ARG A 259 -7.83 3.01 -7.15
CA ARG A 259 -8.86 4.03 -6.88
C ARG A 259 -8.84 4.38 -5.41
N LEU A 260 -8.69 5.68 -5.13
CA LEU A 260 -8.60 6.22 -3.79
C LEU A 260 -9.26 7.60 -3.78
N GLY A 261 -10.31 7.79 -2.98
CA GLY A 261 -10.95 9.11 -2.84
C GLY A 261 -11.51 9.69 -4.14
N GLY A 262 -11.94 8.83 -5.08
CA GLY A 262 -12.37 9.26 -6.41
C GLY A 262 -11.22 9.52 -7.40
N LEU A 263 -9.97 9.53 -6.95
CA LEU A 263 -8.81 9.58 -7.84
C LEU A 263 -8.50 8.20 -8.41
N THR A 264 -8.05 8.17 -9.67
CA THR A 264 -7.36 7.00 -10.23
C THR A 264 -5.87 7.28 -10.30
N LEU A 265 -5.08 6.42 -9.66
CA LEU A 265 -3.63 6.49 -9.60
C LEU A 265 -3.05 5.30 -10.34
N ASP A 266 -1.97 5.51 -11.07
CA ASP A 266 -1.20 4.42 -11.63
C ASP A 266 0.00 4.13 -10.72
N LEU A 267 0.09 2.91 -10.19
CA LEU A 267 1.09 2.53 -9.19
C LEU A 267 2.43 2.10 -9.77
N SER A 268 2.60 2.19 -11.09
CA SER A 268 3.86 1.90 -11.75
C SER A 268 4.93 2.95 -11.39
N PRO A 269 6.22 2.60 -11.46
CA PRO A 269 6.75 1.28 -11.75
C PRO A 269 6.85 0.36 -10.50
N PHE A 270 6.10 0.66 -9.43
CA PHE A 270 6.26 -0.03 -8.16
C PHE A 270 5.41 -1.29 -8.01
N LEU A 271 4.28 -1.36 -8.71
CA LEU A 271 3.34 -2.47 -8.59
C LEU A 271 2.84 -2.93 -9.97
N TYR A 272 3.01 -4.22 -10.23
CA TYR A 272 2.59 -4.88 -11.46
C TYR A 272 1.80 -6.16 -11.18
N THR A 273 1.15 -6.69 -12.21
CA THR A 273 0.54 -8.02 -12.20
C THR A 273 0.96 -8.85 -13.40
N VAL A 274 1.05 -10.16 -13.19
CA VAL A 274 1.27 -11.14 -14.26
C VAL A 274 0.36 -12.34 -14.04
N ASP A 275 0.08 -13.01 -15.14
CA ASP A 275 -0.60 -14.29 -15.13
C ASP A 275 0.36 -15.37 -14.63
N ASP A 276 -0.14 -16.35 -13.87
CA ASP A 276 0.62 -17.58 -13.67
C ASP A 276 0.65 -18.42 -14.96
N ASP A 277 1.48 -19.46 -14.99
CA ASP A 277 1.66 -20.30 -16.18
C ASP A 277 0.37 -21.02 -16.62
N THR A 278 -0.63 -21.11 -15.73
CA THR A 278 -1.94 -21.70 -16.02
C THR A 278 -2.95 -20.70 -16.57
N GLY A 279 -2.69 -19.39 -16.45
CA GLY A 279 -3.63 -18.34 -16.82
C GLY A 279 -4.86 -18.23 -15.90
N HIS A 280 -4.89 -18.97 -14.78
CA HIS A 280 -6.03 -18.97 -13.86
C HIS A 280 -5.80 -18.15 -12.60
N ARG A 281 -4.55 -17.81 -12.31
CA ARG A 281 -4.18 -16.99 -11.16
C ARG A 281 -3.49 -15.72 -11.62
N THR A 282 -3.62 -14.70 -10.79
CA THR A 282 -2.92 -13.43 -10.97
C THR A 282 -1.89 -13.31 -9.86
N ARG A 283 -0.62 -13.16 -10.25
CA ARG A 283 0.50 -12.87 -9.37
C ARG A 283 0.71 -11.36 -9.33
N ILE A 284 1.02 -10.86 -8.13
CA ILE A 284 1.33 -9.45 -7.91
C ILE A 284 2.83 -9.32 -7.76
N LEU A 285 3.41 -8.35 -8.45
CA LEU A 285 4.86 -8.11 -8.46
C LEU A 285 5.14 -6.72 -7.88
N ASP A 286 5.91 -6.69 -6.79
CA ASP A 286 6.39 -5.48 -6.15
C ASP A 286 7.80 -5.14 -6.62
N PHE A 287 8.07 -3.85 -6.86
CA PHE A 287 9.43 -3.39 -7.04
C PHE A 287 10.26 -3.54 -5.77
N LYS A 288 11.32 -4.36 -5.85
CA LYS A 288 12.25 -4.60 -4.75
C LYS A 288 13.49 -3.71 -4.85
N SER A 289 14.22 -3.82 -5.95
CA SER A 289 15.52 -3.14 -6.12
C SER A 289 15.88 -2.97 -7.60
N LYS A 290 16.68 -1.97 -7.92
CA LYS A 290 17.37 -1.87 -9.21
C LYS A 290 18.82 -2.35 -9.05
N LYS A 291 19.29 -3.24 -9.92
CA LYS A 291 20.69 -3.71 -9.95
C LYS A 291 21.22 -3.64 -11.38
N GLY A 292 22.23 -2.81 -11.61
CA GLY A 292 22.70 -2.54 -12.96
C GLY A 292 21.57 -2.02 -13.85
N ASP A 293 21.36 -2.67 -14.98
CA ASP A 293 20.32 -2.33 -15.96
C ASP A 293 19.04 -3.15 -15.79
N ASP A 294 18.87 -3.83 -14.65
CA ASP A 294 17.69 -4.65 -14.35
C ASP A 294 16.88 -4.14 -13.17
N TRP A 295 15.56 -4.20 -13.31
CA TRP A 295 14.60 -4.08 -12.23
C TRP A 295 14.29 -5.47 -11.68
N HIS A 296 14.46 -5.63 -10.37
CA HIS A 296 14.07 -6.84 -9.66
C HIS A 296 12.69 -6.61 -9.04
N LEU A 297 11.74 -7.38 -9.55
CA LEU A 297 10.35 -7.40 -9.09
C LEU A 297 10.13 -8.70 -8.32
N GLU A 298 9.67 -8.60 -7.09
CA GLU A 298 9.40 -9.75 -6.22
C GLU A 298 7.92 -10.08 -6.27
N CYS A 299 7.59 -11.37 -6.43
CA CYS A 299 6.22 -11.79 -6.36
C CYS A 299 5.74 -11.74 -4.90
N VAL A 300 4.61 -11.08 -4.67
CA VAL A 300 4.02 -10.99 -3.32
C VAL A 300 3.76 -12.39 -2.81
N ALA A 301 4.30 -12.68 -1.62
CA ALA A 301 4.22 -13.99 -0.97
C ALA A 301 4.73 -15.16 -1.83
N ASP A 302 5.60 -14.93 -2.80
CA ASP A 302 6.36 -15.98 -3.47
C ASP A 302 7.81 -15.53 -3.52
N SER A 303 8.76 -16.35 -3.06
CA SER A 303 10.20 -15.98 -3.07
C SER A 303 10.80 -15.91 -4.49
N THR A 304 9.96 -15.85 -5.52
CA THR A 304 10.34 -15.73 -6.92
C THR A 304 10.56 -14.26 -7.28
N THR A 305 11.68 -13.97 -7.92
CA THR A 305 12.01 -12.66 -8.47
C THR A 305 11.95 -12.71 -9.99
N LYS A 306 11.22 -11.78 -10.60
CA LYS A 306 11.27 -11.51 -12.04
C LYS A 306 12.25 -10.35 -12.29
N MET A 307 13.14 -10.52 -13.25
CA MET A 307 14.02 -9.46 -13.75
C MET A 307 13.40 -8.86 -15.00
N SER A 308 13.51 -7.55 -15.17
CA SER A 308 13.02 -6.83 -16.34
C SER A 308 13.96 -5.65 -16.68
N PRO A 309 14.19 -5.33 -17.97
CA PRO A 309 15.08 -4.24 -18.36
C PRO A 309 14.67 -2.88 -17.78
N ALA A 310 15.63 -2.18 -17.16
CA ALA A 310 15.38 -0.94 -16.44
C ALA A 310 14.80 0.17 -17.29
N LEU A 311 15.23 0.28 -18.55
CA LEU A 311 14.83 1.34 -19.47
C LEU A 311 13.30 1.44 -19.59
N GLN A 312 12.59 0.31 -19.59
CA GLN A 312 11.14 0.31 -19.73
C GLN A 312 10.44 0.90 -18.50
N HIS A 313 10.96 0.63 -17.31
CA HIS A 313 10.44 1.13 -16.04
C HIS A 313 10.83 2.59 -15.78
N GLU A 314 12.04 3.00 -16.19
CA GLU A 314 12.53 4.37 -15.99
C GLU A 314 11.71 5.41 -16.75
N SER A 315 11.16 5.05 -17.91
CA SER A 315 10.22 5.91 -18.63
C SER A 315 8.99 6.30 -17.78
N LEU A 316 8.58 5.42 -16.87
CA LEU A 316 7.45 5.64 -15.95
C LEU A 316 7.86 6.42 -14.70
N LEU A 317 9.16 6.51 -14.38
CA LEU A 317 9.65 7.34 -13.28
C LEU A 317 9.63 8.83 -13.60
N VAL A 318 9.57 9.21 -14.89
CA VAL A 318 9.61 10.63 -15.31
C VAL A 318 8.56 11.47 -14.58
N ARG A 319 7.34 10.97 -14.41
CA ARG A 319 6.28 11.66 -13.65
C ARG A 319 6.61 11.88 -12.17
N LEU A 320 7.48 11.05 -11.59
CA LEU A 320 7.94 11.18 -10.21
C LEU A 320 9.19 12.08 -10.13
N GLU A 321 9.96 12.19 -11.21
CA GLU A 321 11.10 13.12 -11.30
C GLU A 321 10.63 14.57 -11.27
N ASP A 322 9.41 14.82 -11.71
CA ASP A 322 8.67 16.05 -11.50
C ASP A 322 8.40 16.37 -10.01
N LEU A 323 8.81 15.55 -9.05
CA LEU A 323 8.79 15.90 -7.63
C LEU A 323 10.17 16.31 -7.11
N LEU A 324 11.24 16.12 -7.89
CA LEU A 324 12.63 16.26 -7.41
C LEU A 324 13.24 17.64 -7.67
N ALA A 325 12.75 18.37 -8.68
CA ALA A 325 13.36 19.64 -9.08
C ALA A 325 13.16 20.73 -8.00
N PRO A 326 14.16 21.61 -7.74
CA PRO A 326 14.00 22.70 -6.79
C PRO A 326 12.98 23.73 -7.28
N SER A 327 12.24 24.30 -6.35
CA SER A 327 11.31 25.42 -6.58
C SER A 327 12.11 26.70 -6.87
N GLY A 328 12.69 26.83 -8.06
CA GLY A 328 13.40 28.05 -8.44
C GLY A 328 14.35 27.92 -9.61
N GLU A 329 13.84 28.06 -10.84
CA GLU A 329 14.48 28.73 -11.97
C GLU A 329 13.37 29.02 -13.00
N GLY A 330 12.75 30.20 -12.89
CA GLY A 330 11.66 30.59 -13.79
C GLY A 330 10.75 31.71 -13.27
N ALA A 331 11.33 32.89 -13.02
CA ALA A 331 10.66 34.19 -13.18
C ALA A 331 11.70 35.24 -13.55
#